data_AF-A0A955LWN9-F1
#
_entry.id   AF-A0A955LWN9-F1
#
_cell.length_a   1.000
_cell.length_b   1.000
_cell.length_c   1.000
_cell.angle_alpha   90.00
_cell.angle_beta   90.00
_cell.angle_gamma   90.00
#
_symmetry.space_group_name_H-M   'P 1'
#
loop_
_entity.id
_entity.type
_entity.pdbx_description
1 polymer ?
#
loop_
_entity_poly.entity_id
_entity_poly.type
_entity_poly.pdbx_seq_one_letter_code
_entity_poly.pdbx_strand_id
1 'polypeptide(L)'
;ELKFDGKLARVLIDASAVTDVDSGARSAALKSFKSSGFEKMAIVVENNILHMLIKVSLKVTERTDHSRIFKSKEDALQWLLQ
;
A
#
# COMPACT_ATOMS: atom_id res chain seq x y z
N GLU A 1 6.78 6.42 -12.64
CA GLU A 1 5.32 6.46 -12.44
C GLU A 1 4.72 5.19 -13.01
N LEU A 2 3.79 4.54 -12.30
CA LEU A 2 3.06 3.38 -12.83
C LEU A 2 1.88 3.89 -13.64
N LYS A 3 1.93 3.67 -14.96
CA LYS A 3 0.86 4.07 -15.87
C LYS A 3 0.36 2.87 -16.67
N PHE A 4 -0.95 2.77 -16.83
CA PHE A 4 -1.61 1.82 -17.71
C PHE A 4 -2.53 2.63 -18.62
N ASP A 5 -2.34 2.51 -19.93
CA ASP A 5 -3.11 3.25 -20.94
C ASP A 5 -3.12 4.79 -20.70
N GLY A 6 -1.95 5.34 -20.36
CA GLY A 6 -1.78 6.78 -20.09
C GLY A 6 -2.32 7.28 -18.75
N LYS A 7 -3.08 6.46 -18.01
CA LYS A 7 -3.62 6.78 -16.68
C LYS A 7 -2.73 6.24 -15.57
N LEU A 8 -2.68 6.92 -14.42
CA LEU A 8 -1.99 6.40 -13.25
C LEU A 8 -2.64 5.08 -12.80
N ALA A 9 -1.81 4.12 -12.42
CA ALA A 9 -2.29 2.81 -11.99
C ALA A 9 -3.00 2.88 -10.65
N ARG A 10 -4.02 2.02 -10.49
CA ARG A 10 -4.65 1.68 -9.22
C ARG A 10 -4.07 0.36 -8.75
N VAL A 11 -3.56 0.32 -7.52
CA VAL A 11 -2.73 -0.80 -7.03
C VAL A 11 -3.42 -1.51 -5.88
N LEU A 12 -3.54 -2.83 -5.99
CA LEU A 12 -3.88 -3.70 -4.86
C LEU A 12 -2.62 -4.40 -4.36
N ILE A 13 -2.31 -4.27 -3.08
CA ILE A 13 -1.26 -5.02 -2.40
C ILE A 13 -1.93 -5.96 -1.42
N ASP A 14 -1.83 -7.26 -1.68
CA ASP A 14 -2.32 -8.28 -0.76
C ASP A 14 -1.18 -8.75 0.13
N ALA A 15 -1.18 -8.29 1.39
CA ALA A 15 -0.17 -8.63 2.38
C ALA A 15 -0.72 -9.57 3.48
N SER A 16 -1.87 -10.20 3.24
CA SER A 16 -2.51 -11.15 4.17
C SER A 16 -1.61 -12.36 4.48
N ALA A 17 -0.86 -12.84 3.49
CA ALA A 17 0.05 -13.99 3.62
C ALA A 17 1.43 -13.64 4.21
N VAL A 18 1.70 -12.37 4.55
CA VAL A 18 3.00 -11.95 5.09
C VAL A 18 3.07 -12.30 6.58
N THR A 19 3.88 -13.31 6.91
CA THR A 19 4.08 -13.80 8.29
C THR A 19 5.30 -13.22 8.97
N ASP A 20 6.35 -12.91 8.20
CA ASP A 20 7.63 -12.40 8.70
C ASP A 20 7.99 -11.07 8.03
N VAL A 21 8.49 -10.12 8.82
CA VAL A 21 8.88 -8.79 8.34
C VAL A 21 10.27 -8.46 8.87
N ASP A 22 11.27 -8.46 7.98
CA ASP A 22 12.62 -7.99 8.29
C ASP A 22 12.71 -6.46 8.13
N SER A 23 13.32 -5.81 9.13
CA SER A 23 13.50 -4.36 9.19
C SER A 23 14.61 -3.83 8.29
N GLY A 24 15.54 -4.69 7.82
CA GLY A 24 16.73 -4.29 7.05
C GLY A 24 16.44 -3.59 5.72
N ALA A 25 15.31 -3.89 5.08
CA ALA A 25 14.94 -3.34 3.76
C ALA A 25 14.08 -2.06 3.83
N ARG A 26 13.75 -1.56 5.02
CA ARG A 26 12.72 -0.53 5.22
C ARG A 26 13.03 0.79 4.53
N SER A 27 14.25 1.31 4.63
CA SER A 27 14.61 2.63 4.09
C SER A 27 14.56 2.67 2.56
N ALA A 28 15.02 1.60 1.90
CA ALA A 28 14.98 1.49 0.44
C ALA A 28 13.53 1.33 -0.06
N ALA A 29 12.71 0.53 0.64
CA ALA A 29 11.29 0.37 0.36
C ALA A 29 10.53 1.70 0.52
N LEU A 30 10.76 2.44 1.61
CA LEU A 30 10.14 3.76 1.84
C LEU A 30 10.52 4.77 0.77
N LYS A 31 11.80 4.82 0.36
CA LYS A 31 12.26 5.73 -0.70
C LYS A 31 11.59 5.41 -2.05
N SER A 32 11.53 4.13 -2.40
CA SER A 32 10.88 3.65 -3.64
C SER A 32 9.38 3.90 -3.62
N PHE A 33 8.75 3.70 -2.47
CA PHE A 33 7.33 3.97 -2.28
C PHE A 33 7.01 5.46 -2.44
N LYS A 34 7.83 6.35 -1.84
CA LYS A 34 7.68 7.80 -1.95
C LYS A 34 7.81 8.29 -3.39
N SER A 35 8.68 7.70 -4.21
CA SER A 35 8.89 8.10 -5.61
C SER A 35 7.93 7.47 -6.61
N SER A 36 7.10 6.51 -6.19
CA SER A 36 6.19 5.79 -7.09
C SER A 36 4.92 6.59 -7.37
N GLY A 37 4.67 6.97 -8.63
CA GLY A 37 3.39 7.56 -9.03
C GLY A 37 2.30 6.50 -9.20
N PHE A 38 1.17 6.65 -8.52
CA PHE A 38 -0.05 5.82 -8.64
C PHE A 38 -1.27 6.68 -8.28
N GLU A 39 -2.47 6.29 -8.73
CA GLU A 39 -3.72 7.02 -8.47
C GLU A 39 -4.26 6.70 -7.06
N LYS A 40 -4.42 5.40 -6.79
CA LYS A 40 -4.93 4.83 -5.55
C LYS A 40 -4.19 3.55 -5.20
N MET A 41 -4.07 3.26 -3.92
CA MET A 41 -3.49 2.02 -3.41
C MET A 41 -4.32 1.43 -2.28
N ALA A 42 -4.77 0.19 -2.45
CA ALA A 42 -5.42 -0.57 -1.40
C ALA A 42 -4.47 -1.65 -0.89
N ILE A 43 -4.36 -1.78 0.43
CA ILE A 43 -3.45 -2.72 1.08
C ILE A 43 -4.26 -3.63 1.99
N VAL A 44 -4.30 -4.93 1.71
CA VAL A 44 -5.04 -5.91 2.51
C VAL A 44 -4.10 -6.51 3.55
N VAL A 45 -4.48 -6.41 4.83
CA VAL A 45 -3.66 -6.84 5.96
C VAL A 45 -4.54 -7.43 7.06
N GLU A 46 -4.24 -8.66 7.48
CA GLU A 46 -4.90 -9.31 8.62
C GLU A 46 -4.08 -9.19 9.91
N ASN A 47 -2.75 -9.13 9.80
CA ASN A 47 -1.84 -9.02 10.93
C ASN A 47 -1.79 -7.58 11.51
N ASN A 48 -2.11 -7.43 12.81
CA ASN A 48 -2.16 -6.13 13.49
C ASN A 48 -0.80 -5.41 13.57
N ILE A 49 0.31 -6.15 13.68
CA ILE A 49 1.66 -5.57 13.70
C ILE A 49 1.98 -4.98 12.33
N LEU A 50 1.72 -5.74 11.27
CA LEU A 50 1.94 -5.29 9.90
C LEU A 50 1.05 -4.09 9.56
N HIS A 51 -0.19 -4.06 10.03
CA HIS A 51 -1.09 -2.90 9.89
C HIS A 51 -0.44 -1.64 10.50
N MET A 52 0.08 -1.72 11.73
CA MET A 52 0.74 -0.58 12.36
C MET A 52 1.97 -0.12 11.56
N LEU A 53 2.80 -1.05 11.09
CA LEU A 53 4.01 -0.74 10.31
C LEU A 53 3.69 -0.06 8.98
N ILE A 54 2.67 -0.54 8.26
CA ILE A 54 2.20 0.07 7.02
C ILE A 54 1.64 1.45 7.30
N LYS A 55 0.81 1.62 8.34
CA LYS A 55 0.24 2.93 8.71
C LYS A 55 1.32 3.97 9.00
N VAL A 56 2.37 3.60 9.73
CA VAL A 56 3.53 4.48 9.97
C VAL A 56 4.24 4.80 8.65
N SER A 57 4.42 3.82 7.78
CA SER A 57 5.09 4.00 6.48
C SER A 57 4.31 4.94 5.55
N LEU A 58 2.98 4.81 5.48
CA LEU A 58 2.12 5.73 4.73
C LEU A 58 2.22 7.16 5.25
N LYS A 59 2.28 7.35 6.57
CA LYS A 59 2.45 8.67 7.18
C LYS A 59 3.80 9.31 6.84
N VAL A 60 4.90 8.56 6.98
CA VAL A 60 6.26 9.04 6.68
C VAL A 60 6.44 9.39 5.21
N THR A 61 5.72 8.71 4.33
CA THR A 61 5.78 8.93 2.88
C THR A 61 4.73 9.91 2.36
N GLU A 62 3.89 10.48 3.24
CA GLU A 62 2.81 11.42 2.89
C GLU A 62 1.81 10.82 1.87
N ARG A 63 1.52 9.52 1.99
CA ARG A 63 0.66 8.76 1.06
C ARG A 63 -0.72 8.40 1.63
N THR A 64 -1.10 8.98 2.75
CA THR A 64 -2.37 8.67 3.44
C THR A 64 -3.61 9.00 2.61
N ASP A 65 -3.52 9.98 1.71
CA ASP A 65 -4.68 10.46 0.94
C ASP A 65 -5.00 9.55 -0.25
N HIS A 66 -3.98 8.85 -0.76
CA HIS A 66 -4.07 7.96 -1.91
C HIS A 66 -4.04 6.48 -1.52
N SER A 67 -3.88 6.16 -0.23
CA SER A 67 -3.69 4.79 0.23
C SER A 67 -4.61 4.44 1.38
N ARG A 68 -5.21 3.26 1.36
CA ARG A 68 -6.05 2.74 2.45
C ARG A 68 -5.71 1.29 2.78
N ILE A 69 -5.88 0.94 4.05
CA ILE A 69 -5.64 -0.39 4.59
C ILE A 69 -6.98 -1.06 4.84
N PHE A 70 -7.13 -2.31 4.42
CA PHE A 70 -8.35 -3.09 4.49
C PHE A 70 -8.09 -4.45 5.15
N LYS A 71 -9.13 -5.03 5.74
CA LYS A 71 -9.12 -6.43 6.20
C LYS A 71 -9.69 -7.40 5.18
N SER A 72 -10.45 -6.89 4.21
CA SER A 72 -11.07 -7.68 3.14
C SER A 72 -10.53 -7.24 1.79
N LYS A 73 -10.21 -8.21 0.95
CA LYS A 73 -9.85 -7.98 -0.45
C LYS A 73 -11.00 -7.40 -1.26
N GLU A 74 -12.22 -7.78 -0.93
CA GLU A 74 -13.41 -7.34 -1.65
C GLU A 74 -13.67 -5.85 -1.43
N ASP A 75 -13.62 -5.38 -0.18
CA ASP A 75 -13.75 -3.95 0.15
C ASP A 75 -12.64 -3.10 -0.48
N ALA A 76 -11.41 -3.65 -0.49
CA ALA A 76 -10.25 -3.02 -1.11
C ALA A 76 -10.48 -2.81 -2.62
N LEU A 77 -10.97 -3.83 -3.32
CA LEU A 77 -11.28 -3.75 -4.74
C LEU A 77 -12.42 -2.77 -5.02
N GLN A 78 -13.51 -2.79 -4.23
CA GLN A 78 -14.62 -1.85 -4.38
C GLN A 78 -14.16 -0.40 -4.25
N TRP A 79 -13.31 -0.09 -3.26
CA TRP A 79 -12.76 1.25 -3.09
C TRP A 79 -11.82 1.67 -4.23
N LEU A 80 -11.04 0.74 -4.79
CA LEU A 80 -10.21 1.02 -5.95
C LEU A 80 -11.03 1.31 -7.20
N LEU A 81 -12.24 0.77 -7.35
CA LEU A 81 -13.07 0.98 -8.55
C LEU A 81 -13.84 2.30 -8.53
N GLN A 82 -14.13 2.84 -7.34
CA GLN A 82 -14.64 4.21 -7.15
C GLN A 82 -13.63 5.26 -7.61
#